data_AF-A0A516GRS5-F1
#
_entry.id   AF-A0A516GRS5-F1
#
_cell.length_a   1.000
_cell.length_b   1.000
_cell.length_c   1.000
_cell.angle_alpha   90.00
_cell.angle_beta   90.00
_cell.angle_gamma   90.00
#
_symmetry.space_group_name_H-M   'P 1'
#
loop_
_entity.id
_entity.type
_entity.pdbx_description
1 polymer ?
#
loop_
_entity_poly.entity_id
_entity_poly.type
_entity_poly.pdbx_seq_one_letter_code
_entity_poly.pdbx_strand_id
1 'polypeptide(L)'
;METSMKEGILSKVSKLNNSERFNANMNSMMPHSNYEYYSNTNNGINIPFASINDGSNVYITGTSSNPNTPKGDFVTIKVDENGNVLWEVREESNLYSVEFGMVITLDGLGNPIVSGVNWNGDNMDILNFCT
;
A
#
# COMPACT_ATOMS: atom_id res chain seq x y z
N MET A 1 9.05 -21.87 2.95
CA MET A 1 8.84 -20.45 3.31
C MET A 1 7.54 -19.86 2.73
N GLU A 2 6.63 -20.67 2.14
CA GLU A 2 5.29 -20.20 1.68
C GLU A 2 4.18 -20.34 2.72
N THR A 3 4.48 -20.85 3.92
CA THR A 3 3.45 -21.36 4.83
C THR A 3 2.83 -20.31 5.76
N SER A 4 3.54 -19.23 6.17
CA SER A 4 3.01 -18.35 7.24
C SER A 4 1.92 -17.38 6.77
N MET A 5 2.03 -16.80 5.57
CA MET A 5 1.03 -15.85 5.08
C MET A 5 -0.28 -16.55 4.70
N LYS A 6 -0.19 -17.74 4.08
CA LYS A 6 -1.37 -18.59 3.81
C LYS A 6 -2.03 -19.07 5.10
N GLU A 7 -1.28 -19.55 6.09
CA GLU A 7 -1.86 -20.02 7.35
C GLU A 7 -2.46 -18.87 8.18
N GLY A 8 -1.86 -17.68 8.16
CA GLY A 8 -2.42 -16.48 8.78
C GLY A 8 -3.76 -16.06 8.16
N ILE A 9 -3.84 -16.01 6.83
CA ILE A 9 -5.08 -15.70 6.10
C ILE A 9 -6.12 -16.82 6.30
N LEU A 10 -5.72 -18.09 6.15
CA LEU A 10 -6.62 -19.24 6.26
C LEU A 10 -7.19 -19.39 7.67
N SER A 11 -6.41 -19.15 8.73
CA SER A 11 -6.86 -19.22 10.12
C SER A 11 -7.86 -18.13 10.50
N LYS A 12 -7.80 -16.96 9.83
CA LYS A 12 -8.78 -15.86 9.97
C LYS A 12 -10.05 -16.14 9.17
N VAL A 13 -9.93 -16.63 7.94
CA VAL A 13 -11.07 -16.95 7.05
C VAL A 13 -11.85 -18.19 7.51
N SER A 14 -11.18 -19.17 8.12
CA SER A 14 -11.82 -20.39 8.63
C SER A 14 -12.77 -20.14 9.80
N LYS A 15 -12.69 -18.98 10.46
CA LYS A 15 -13.54 -18.57 11.58
C LYS A 15 -14.82 -17.83 11.16
N LEU A 16 -14.96 -17.48 9.89
CA LEU A 16 -16.14 -16.78 9.37
C LEU A 16 -17.25 -17.76 8.95
N ASN A 17 -18.50 -17.39 9.22
CA ASN A 17 -19.70 -18.16 8.86
C ASN A 17 -20.14 -17.93 7.40
N ASN A 18 -21.05 -18.77 6.90
CA ASN A 18 -21.43 -18.78 5.47
C ASN A 18 -22.13 -17.49 5.01
N SER A 19 -22.83 -16.77 5.88
CA SER A 19 -23.43 -15.46 5.56
C SER A 19 -22.37 -14.35 5.44
N GLU A 20 -21.31 -14.40 6.23
CA GLU A 20 -20.16 -13.50 6.12
C GLU A 20 -19.32 -13.75 4.86
N ARG A 21 -19.32 -15.00 4.37
CA ARG A 21 -18.67 -15.37 3.11
C ARG A 21 -19.47 -14.96 1.87
N PHE A 22 -20.80 -14.84 1.97
CA PHE A 22 -21.70 -14.65 0.84
C PHE A 22 -22.14 -13.18 0.62
N ASN A 23 -22.05 -12.31 1.63
CA ASN A 23 -22.33 -10.87 1.49
C ASN A 23 -21.24 -10.07 0.74
N ALA A 24 -20.25 -10.74 0.15
CA ALA A 24 -19.17 -10.12 -0.62
C ALA A 24 -19.60 -9.54 -1.98
N ASN A 25 -20.87 -9.65 -2.36
CA ASN A 25 -21.39 -9.16 -3.62
C ASN A 25 -22.71 -8.39 -3.42
N MET A 26 -22.68 -7.11 -3.83
CA MET A 26 -23.79 -6.17 -4.00
C MET A 26 -24.38 -5.52 -2.74
N ASN A 27 -24.09 -4.21 -2.63
CA ASN A 27 -24.68 -3.16 -1.78
C ASN A 27 -24.01 -2.96 -0.41
N SER A 28 -23.22 -1.88 -0.32
CA SER A 28 -22.45 -1.43 0.85
C SER A 28 -21.19 -2.25 1.12
N MET A 29 -20.05 -1.53 1.17
CA MET A 29 -18.76 -1.99 1.69
C MET A 29 -18.95 -3.05 2.78
N MET A 30 -18.55 -4.29 2.51
CA MET A 30 -18.25 -5.22 3.59
C MET A 30 -17.25 -4.50 4.49
N PRO A 31 -17.41 -4.45 5.82
CA PRO A 31 -16.30 -4.06 6.67
C PRO A 31 -15.22 -5.11 6.38
N HIS A 32 -14.19 -4.74 5.63
CA HIS A 32 -13.09 -5.60 5.24
C HIS A 32 -12.32 -6.01 6.50
N SER A 33 -12.84 -6.95 7.27
CA SER A 33 -12.37 -7.29 8.62
C SER A 33 -11.21 -8.28 8.65
N ASN A 34 -10.68 -8.68 7.48
CA ASN A 34 -9.57 -9.63 7.36
C ASN A 34 -8.42 -9.15 6.48
N TYR A 35 -8.50 -7.93 5.94
CA TYR A 35 -7.41 -7.28 5.24
C TYR A 35 -7.37 -5.84 5.75
N GLU A 36 -6.24 -5.40 6.30
CA GLU A 36 -6.02 -3.98 6.55
C GLU A 36 -5.82 -3.32 5.18
N TYR A 37 -6.92 -2.77 4.64
CA TYR A 37 -6.79 -1.83 3.56
C TYR A 37 -6.20 -0.57 4.17
N TYR A 38 -4.96 -0.25 3.84
CA TYR A 38 -4.42 1.10 4.02
C TYR A 38 -5.06 2.04 3.00
N SER A 39 -6.37 2.14 3.10
CA SER A 39 -7.13 3.25 2.59
C SER A 39 -7.13 4.29 3.68
N ASN A 40 -6.47 5.42 3.41
CA ASN A 40 -7.02 6.70 3.83
C ASN A 40 -8.56 6.65 3.78
N THR A 41 -9.25 7.29 4.73
CA THR A 41 -10.73 7.30 4.91
C THR A 41 -11.53 7.89 3.75
N ASN A 42 -10.89 8.01 2.59
CA ASN A 42 -11.26 8.78 1.45
C ASN A 42 -11.66 7.91 0.26
N ASN A 43 -11.90 6.60 0.33
CA ASN A 43 -12.36 5.83 -0.86
C ASN A 43 -11.45 5.98 -2.11
N GLY A 44 -10.17 6.33 -1.92
CA GLY A 44 -9.21 6.50 -3.00
C GLY A 44 -8.73 5.16 -3.56
N ILE A 45 -8.25 5.18 -4.80
CA ILE A 45 -7.56 4.04 -5.41
C ILE A 45 -6.16 3.98 -4.79
N ASN A 46 -5.83 2.85 -4.15
CA ASN A 46 -4.50 2.59 -3.60
C ASN A 46 -3.86 1.47 -4.42
N ILE A 47 -2.72 1.75 -5.05
CA ILE A 47 -2.03 0.81 -5.95
C ILE A 47 -0.63 0.53 -5.39
N PRO A 48 -0.36 -0.68 -4.86
CA PRO A 48 1.00 -1.08 -4.52
C PRO A 48 1.80 -1.35 -5.80
N PHE A 49 3.02 -0.82 -5.88
CA PHE A 49 3.93 -1.03 -7.01
C PHE A 49 5.06 -1.99 -6.69
N ALA A 50 5.67 -1.85 -5.51
CA ALA A 50 6.81 -2.65 -5.11
C ALA A 50 6.83 -2.90 -3.60
N SER A 51 7.50 -3.97 -3.20
CA SER A 51 7.76 -4.26 -1.80
C SER A 51 9.12 -4.91 -1.60
N ILE A 52 9.68 -4.74 -0.40
CA ILE A 52 10.93 -5.36 0.03
C ILE A 52 10.84 -5.74 1.51
N ASN A 53 11.55 -6.80 1.91
CA ASN A 53 11.56 -7.30 3.28
C ASN A 53 12.99 -7.18 3.85
N ASP A 54 13.13 -6.65 5.07
CA ASP A 54 14.43 -6.52 5.78
C ASP A 54 14.80 -7.73 6.66
N GLY A 55 14.00 -8.79 6.62
CA GLY A 55 14.05 -9.98 7.47
C GLY A 55 13.05 -9.95 8.63
N SER A 56 12.54 -8.77 9.01
CA SER A 56 11.61 -8.58 10.14
C SER A 56 10.35 -7.80 9.78
N ASN A 57 10.48 -6.86 8.86
CA ASN A 57 9.42 -5.96 8.43
C ASN A 57 9.34 -5.95 6.90
N VAL A 58 8.18 -5.59 6.39
CA VAL A 58 7.95 -5.39 4.96
C VAL A 58 7.73 -3.91 4.70
N TYR A 59 8.44 -3.37 3.72
CA TYR A 59 8.23 -2.04 3.19
C TYR A 59 7.45 -2.18 1.90
N ILE A 60 6.38 -1.39 1.75
CA ILE A 60 5.51 -1.41 0.57
C ILE A 60 5.45 0.02 0.07
N THR A 61 5.68 0.20 -1.22
CA THR A 61 5.59 1.50 -1.87
C THR A 61 4.58 1.46 -3.02
N GLY A 62 3.88 2.56 -3.20
CA GLY A 62 2.73 2.63 -4.07
C GLY A 62 2.15 4.03 -4.17
N THR A 63 0.97 4.12 -4.78
CA THR A 63 0.24 5.38 -4.88
C THR A 63 -1.08 5.28 -4.15
N SER A 64 -1.52 6.42 -3.62
CA SER A 64 -2.75 6.55 -2.86
C SER A 64 -3.50 7.77 -3.35
N SER A 65 -4.59 7.55 -4.07
CA SER A 65 -5.40 8.64 -4.59
C SER A 65 -6.31 9.25 -3.53
N ASN A 66 -6.75 10.47 -3.80
CA ASN A 66 -7.80 11.15 -3.05
C ASN A 66 -9.02 11.27 -3.97
N PRO A 67 -10.25 10.96 -3.51
CA PRO A 67 -11.46 11.01 -4.33
C PRO A 67 -11.89 12.45 -4.63
N ASN A 68 -11.46 13.40 -3.79
CA ASN A 68 -11.88 14.79 -3.84
C ASN A 68 -10.93 15.62 -4.70
N THR A 69 -9.78 15.06 -5.08
CA THR A 69 -8.78 15.74 -5.89
C THR A 69 -8.22 14.76 -6.92
N PRO A 70 -8.12 15.12 -8.20
CA PRO A 70 -7.59 14.23 -9.23
C PRO A 70 -6.06 14.10 -9.13
N LYS A 71 -5.54 13.56 -8.03
CA LYS A 71 -4.11 13.30 -7.78
C LYS A 71 -3.87 12.00 -7.01
N GLY A 72 -2.70 11.41 -7.17
CA GLY A 72 -2.23 10.22 -6.45
C GLY A 72 -0.96 10.49 -5.66
N ASP A 73 -1.05 10.63 -4.33
CA ASP A 73 0.18 10.83 -3.53
C ASP A 73 1.03 9.55 -3.55
N PHE A 74 2.36 9.70 -3.53
CA PHE A 74 3.25 8.57 -3.34
C PHE A 74 3.22 8.17 -1.86
N VAL A 75 3.13 6.88 -1.60
CA VAL A 75 3.05 6.34 -0.24
C VAL A 75 4.07 5.23 -0.08
N THR A 76 4.80 5.29 1.02
CA THR A 76 5.57 4.15 1.51
C THR A 76 5.12 3.83 2.92
N ILE A 77 4.87 2.56 3.18
CA ILE A 77 4.53 2.05 4.51
C ILE A 77 5.53 0.99 4.93
N LYS A 78 5.80 0.92 6.22
CA LYS A 78 6.43 -0.23 6.85
C LYS A 78 5.41 -0.96 7.69
N VAL A 79 5.33 -2.27 7.48
CA VAL A 79 4.45 -3.15 8.24
C VAL A 79 5.26 -4.24 8.94
N ASP A 80 4.78 -4.68 10.10
CA ASP A 80 5.33 -5.85 10.79
C ASP A 80 4.88 -7.18 10.12
N GLU A 81 5.36 -8.30 10.65
CA GLU A 81 5.02 -9.64 10.16
C GLU A 81 3.53 -10.01 10.25
N ASN A 82 2.77 -9.31 11.11
CA ASN A 82 1.34 -9.49 11.28
C ASN A 82 0.53 -8.59 10.34
N GLY A 83 1.23 -7.71 9.60
CA GLY A 83 0.65 -6.75 8.69
C GLY A 83 0.15 -5.49 9.38
N ASN A 84 0.62 -5.13 10.59
CA ASN A 84 0.30 -3.86 11.24
C ASN A 84 1.25 -2.75 10.74
N VAL A 85 0.76 -1.52 10.52
CA VAL A 85 1.62 -0.37 10.19
C VAL A 85 2.49 0.00 11.37
N LEU A 86 3.79 0.06 11.11
CA LEU A 86 4.77 0.65 12.00
C LEU A 86 5.00 2.13 11.68
N TRP A 87 5.00 2.49 10.39
CA TRP A 87 4.99 3.89 9.93
C TRP A 87 4.43 4.04 8.52
N GLU A 88 4.01 5.27 8.18
CA GLU A 88 3.60 5.71 6.85
C GLU A 88 4.32 7.03 6.51
N VAL A 89 4.86 7.12 5.30
CA VAL A 89 5.36 8.35 4.68
C VAL A 89 4.56 8.60 3.41
N ARG A 90 4.13 9.85 3.23
CA ARG A 90 3.32 10.29 2.09
C ARG A 90 3.96 11.53 1.48
N GLU A 91 4.26 11.44 0.19
CA GLU A 91 4.76 12.55 -0.60
C GLU A 91 3.64 13.05 -1.51
N GLU A 92 3.26 14.31 -1.33
CA GLU A 92 2.18 14.91 -2.11
C GLU A 92 2.58 15.06 -3.58
N SER A 93 1.67 14.64 -4.46
CA SER A 93 1.82 14.86 -5.90
C SER A 93 1.00 16.04 -6.40
N ASN A 94 1.26 16.42 -7.64
CA ASN A 94 0.57 17.53 -8.30
C ASN A 94 -0.85 17.14 -8.70
N LEU A 95 -1.66 18.12 -9.07
CA LEU A 95 -2.96 17.82 -9.68
C LEU A 95 -2.76 17.18 -11.05
N TYR A 96 -3.58 16.17 -11.33
CA TYR A 96 -3.62 15.40 -12.57
C TYR A 96 -2.36 14.59 -12.87
N SER A 97 -1.45 14.45 -11.92
CA SER A 97 -0.32 13.55 -12.06
C SER A 97 -0.79 12.10 -12.10
N VAL A 98 -0.07 11.31 -12.91
CA VAL A 98 -0.24 9.87 -12.99
C VAL A 98 1.09 9.29 -12.55
N GLU A 99 1.11 8.70 -11.38
CA GLU A 99 2.30 8.10 -10.79
C GLU A 99 2.35 6.62 -11.13
N PHE A 100 3.46 6.18 -11.70
CA PHE A 100 3.68 4.78 -12.04
C PHE A 100 5.15 4.41 -11.97
N GLY A 101 5.40 3.11 -11.83
CA GLY A 101 6.76 2.55 -11.91
C GLY A 101 7.62 2.82 -10.69
N MET A 102 7.01 2.90 -9.49
CA MET A 102 7.80 2.99 -8.27
C MET A 102 8.59 1.71 -8.01
N VAL A 103 9.80 1.90 -7.50
CA VAL A 103 10.71 0.84 -7.04
C VAL A 103 11.24 1.19 -5.66
N ILE A 104 11.61 0.17 -4.89
CA ILE A 104 12.16 0.31 -3.54
C ILE A 104 13.35 -0.61 -3.35
N THR A 105 14.38 -0.11 -2.68
CA THR A 105 15.52 -0.88 -2.18
C THR A 105 15.82 -0.45 -0.75
N LEU A 106 16.68 -1.21 -0.06
CA LEU A 106 17.25 -0.80 1.22
C LEU A 106 18.72 -0.39 1.03
N ASP A 107 19.19 0.57 1.80
CA ASP A 107 20.62 0.89 1.91
C ASP A 107 21.37 -0.13 2.79
N GLY A 108 22.68 0.06 2.98
CA GLY A 108 23.49 -0.84 3.82
C GLY A 108 23.16 -0.83 5.32
N LEU A 109 22.33 0.12 5.77
CA LEU A 109 21.84 0.24 7.15
C LEU A 109 20.38 -0.23 7.28
N GLY A 110 19.73 -0.60 6.18
CA GLY A 110 18.33 -1.02 6.15
C GLY A 110 17.32 0.13 5.97
N ASN A 111 17.77 1.34 5.64
CA ASN A 111 16.85 2.45 5.36
C ASN A 111 16.27 2.32 3.95
N PRO A 112 14.97 2.58 3.74
CA PRO A 112 14.38 2.53 2.42
C PRO A 112 14.87 3.66 1.52
N ILE A 113 15.19 3.29 0.29
CA ILE A 113 15.39 4.21 -0.83
C ILE A 113 14.31 3.89 -1.85
N VAL A 114 13.47 4.89 -2.13
CA VAL A 114 12.36 4.78 -3.07
C VAL A 114 12.66 5.64 -4.29
N SER A 115 12.37 5.10 -5.47
CA SER A 115 12.50 5.82 -6.74
C SER A 115 11.25 5.63 -7.57
N GLY A 116 10.86 6.62 -8.36
CA GLY A 116 9.69 6.54 -9.22
C GLY A 116 9.64 7.68 -10.23
N VAL A 117 8.63 7.65 -11.09
CA VAL A 117 8.39 8.73 -12.05
C VAL A 117 7.35 9.68 -11.49
N ASN A 118 7.65 10.97 -11.48
CA ASN A 118 6.78 12.03 -10.97
C ASN A 118 6.47 13.07 -12.04
N TRP A 119 5.23 13.53 -12.10
CA TRP A 119 4.85 14.65 -12.94
C TRP A 119 4.96 15.96 -12.15
N ASN A 120 5.81 16.88 -12.62
CA ASN A 120 6.07 18.15 -11.92
C ASN A 120 5.10 19.29 -12.31
N GLY A 121 4.15 19.04 -13.22
CA GLY A 121 3.27 20.06 -13.80
C GLY A 121 3.52 20.32 -15.29
N ASP A 122 4.72 20.04 -15.78
CA ASP A 122 5.15 20.30 -17.15
C ASP A 122 5.74 19.07 -17.87
N ASN A 123 6.51 18.25 -17.15
CA ASN A 123 7.12 17.02 -17.68
C ASN A 123 7.26 15.93 -16.59
N MET A 124 7.74 14.75 -17.01
CA MET A 124 8.02 13.63 -16.12
C MET A 124 9.48 13.68 -15.64
N ASP A 125 9.68 13.67 -14.34
CA ASP A 125 10.97 13.61 -13.66
C ASP A 125 11.14 12.28 -12.89
N ILE A 126 12.37 11.99 -12.48
CA ILE A 126 12.65 10.92 -11.52
C ILE A 126 12.59 11.52 -10.12
N LEU A 127 11.73 10.96 -9.27
CA LEU A 127 11.69 11.25 -7.86
C LEU A 127 12.50 10.18 -7.11
N ASN A 128 13.43 10.60 -6.26
CA ASN A 128 14.11 9.74 -5.30
C ASN A 128 13.88 10.31 -3.91
N PHE A 129 13.51 9.47 -2.95
CA PHE A 129 13.49 9.85 -1.55
C PHE A 129 13.95 8.69 -0.66
N CYS A 130 14.68 9.06 0.39
CA CYS A 130 15.04 8.16 1.47
C CYS A 130 14.15 8.50 2.65
N THR A 131 13.57 7.48 3.29
CA THR A 131 12.68 7.64 4.46
C THR A 131 13.37 7.23 5.73
#